data_AF-A0A1R1CXW8-F1
#
_entry.id   AF-A0A1R1CXW8-F1
#
_cell.length_a   1.000
_cell.length_b   1.000
_cell.length_c   1.000
_cell.angle_alpha   90.00
_cell.angle_beta   90.00
_cell.angle_gamma   90.00
#
_symmetry.space_group_name_H-M   'P 1'
#
loop_
_entity.id
_entity.type
_entity.pdbx_description
1 polymer ?
#
loop_
_entity_poly.entity_id
_entity_poly.type
_entity_poly.pdbx_seq_one_letter_code
_entity_poly.pdbx_strand_id
1 'polypeptide(L)'
;MIYICKIELDDIAPSIWRQFQFHPEITFHQLHKLIQVMMGWEDYHLYEFHICGQAIGLPNPTFEDMESREVLNAQKEMVSNHLQKENTEFSYIYDFGDNWKHTIKLEKIDSSASELISPICLGGERSCPQEDVGGVWGYQNMMDALLTPNHPEHDEFKEWLKEGYDPETFHCDEVNDKLRERRNKLIPKSLIPQAEEKIPVKLTKTSLNKYLKSMSQEQLKELVKECFGVSKEIERFLFVKILGEEAVESLFLEYRKKIEHQFFPQRGHGKLKLQEAKKAISEFKKLTGSEKYSFELKLFYVEMGVSFTLTYGDIDERFYESMESMYEDVVQTVNFDDTAELFEEYEKRIGTIVSDTDGIGWGFHDTLSYLYEQIRWI
;
A
#
# COMPACT_ATOMS: atom_id res chain seq x y z
N MET A 1 21.31 19.53 16.31
CA MET A 1 22.36 18.79 15.54
C MET A 1 21.85 18.54 14.14
N ILE A 2 22.69 18.69 13.11
CA ILE A 2 22.33 18.49 11.69
C ILE A 2 23.40 17.66 10.99
N TYR A 3 22.99 16.79 10.08
CA TYR A 3 23.90 16.03 9.21
C TYR A 3 23.98 16.68 7.84
N ILE A 4 25.19 16.80 7.30
CA ILE A 4 25.43 17.22 5.92
C ILE A 4 25.97 16.01 5.17
N CYS A 5 25.26 15.60 4.12
CA CYS A 5 25.64 14.49 3.27
C CYS A 5 25.82 14.95 1.83
N LYS A 6 26.69 14.23 1.12
CA LYS A 6 26.75 14.25 -0.34
C LYS A 6 26.26 12.90 -0.87
N ILE A 7 25.39 12.91 -1.87
CA ILE A 7 24.96 11.74 -2.63
C ILE A 7 25.44 11.88 -4.06
N GLU A 8 25.97 10.81 -4.62
CA GLU A 8 26.42 10.71 -6.00
C GLU A 8 25.75 9.50 -6.65
N LEU A 9 25.29 9.65 -7.89
CA LEU A 9 24.78 8.55 -8.69
C LEU A 9 25.97 7.82 -9.32
N ASP A 10 26.08 6.52 -9.06
CA ASP A 10 27.21 5.72 -9.48
C ASP A 10 27.17 5.44 -11.00
N ASP A 11 28.32 5.08 -11.57
CA ASP A 11 28.47 4.63 -12.96
C ASP A 11 28.05 5.60 -14.08
N ILE A 12 27.83 6.89 -13.75
CA ILE A 12 27.55 7.97 -14.73
C ILE A 12 28.64 9.04 -14.68
N ALA A 13 29.12 9.44 -15.85
CA ALA A 13 30.07 10.53 -16.02
C ALA A 13 29.57 11.56 -17.05
N PRO A 14 29.72 12.89 -16.82
CA PRO A 14 30.16 13.53 -15.58
C PRO A 14 29.25 13.23 -14.36
N SER A 15 29.77 13.39 -13.14
CA SER A 15 29.02 12.99 -11.93
C SER A 15 27.69 13.74 -11.78
N ILE A 16 26.63 13.02 -11.41
CA ILE A 16 25.35 13.58 -10.98
C ILE A 16 25.31 13.49 -9.46
N TRP A 17 25.25 14.64 -8.78
CA TRP A 17 25.38 14.68 -7.32
C TRP A 17 24.54 15.75 -6.65
N ARG A 18 24.25 15.56 -5.36
CA ARG A 18 23.58 16.54 -4.48
C ARG A 18 24.30 16.60 -3.15
N GLN A 19 24.45 17.80 -2.59
CA GLN A 19 24.84 18.01 -1.20
C GLN A 19 23.64 18.58 -0.46
N PHE A 20 23.33 18.04 0.71
CA PHE A 20 22.14 18.42 1.44
C PHE A 20 22.32 18.22 2.94
N GLN A 21 21.54 18.96 3.71
CA GLN A 21 21.49 18.88 5.15
C GLN A 21 20.13 18.43 5.65
N PHE A 22 20.10 17.68 6.74
CA PHE A 22 18.86 17.17 7.35
C PHE A 22 19.06 16.85 8.84
N HIS A 23 17.95 16.65 9.55
CA HIS A 23 17.97 16.28 10.95
C HIS A 23 18.26 14.78 11.12
N PRO A 24 19.20 14.35 11.98
CA PRO A 24 19.57 12.93 12.08
C PRO A 24 18.51 12.05 12.76
N GLU A 25 17.59 12.64 13.54
CA GLU A 25 16.45 11.92 14.13
C GLU A 25 15.29 11.72 13.13
N ILE A 26 15.60 11.26 11.91
CA ILE A 26 14.62 10.79 10.94
C ILE A 26 14.82 9.30 10.70
N THR A 27 13.78 8.63 10.20
CA THR A 27 13.91 7.22 9.78
C THR A 27 14.58 7.10 8.42
N PHE A 28 15.12 5.92 8.10
CA PHE A 28 15.64 5.64 6.74
C PHE A 28 14.57 5.80 5.66
N HIS A 29 13.30 5.54 5.97
CA HIS A 29 12.19 5.81 5.05
C HIS A 29 12.03 7.31 4.76
N GLN A 30 12.16 8.16 5.78
CA GLN A 30 12.14 9.61 5.59
C GLN A 30 13.38 10.10 4.82
N LEU A 31 14.56 9.51 5.06
CA LEU A 31 15.76 9.78 4.27
C LEU A 31 15.57 9.39 2.80
N HIS A 32 14.93 8.26 2.51
CA HIS A 32 14.57 7.89 1.14
C HIS A 32 13.62 8.93 0.51
N LYS A 33 12.56 9.38 1.20
CA LYS A 33 11.68 10.44 0.65
C LYS A 33 12.42 11.75 0.43
N LEU A 34 13.42 12.05 1.26
CA LEU A 34 14.31 13.20 1.06
C LEU A 34 15.13 13.03 -0.22
N ILE A 35 15.78 11.88 -0.42
CA ILE A 35 16.59 11.57 -1.61
C ILE A 35 15.74 11.63 -2.88
N GLN A 36 14.52 11.09 -2.86
CA GLN A 36 13.58 11.17 -4.00
C GLN A 36 13.34 12.62 -4.44
N VAL A 37 13.16 13.54 -3.49
CA VAL A 37 13.02 14.97 -3.80
C VAL A 37 14.32 15.58 -4.34
N MET A 38 15.48 15.19 -3.78
CA MET A 38 16.80 15.68 -4.21
C MET A 38 17.16 15.24 -5.64
N MET A 39 16.81 14.00 -5.99
CA MET A 39 17.09 13.42 -7.31
C MET A 39 16.01 13.75 -8.33
N GLY A 40 14.83 14.20 -7.91
CA GLY A 40 13.73 14.51 -8.81
C GLY A 40 12.97 13.28 -9.31
N TRP A 41 12.96 12.22 -8.49
CA TRP A 41 12.25 10.97 -8.75
C TRP A 41 10.86 10.93 -8.11
N GLU A 42 10.05 10.00 -8.59
CA GLU A 42 8.61 9.94 -8.33
C GLU A 42 8.22 8.80 -7.38
N ASP A 43 9.21 8.04 -6.87
CA ASP A 43 9.02 7.11 -5.76
C ASP A 43 8.06 5.95 -6.09
N TYR A 44 8.22 5.40 -7.31
CA TYR A 44 7.44 4.26 -7.82
C TYR A 44 7.99 2.91 -7.39
N HIS A 45 9.28 2.83 -7.15
CA HIS A 45 9.99 1.56 -7.04
C HIS A 45 10.49 1.25 -5.63
N LEU A 46 10.86 -0.01 -5.44
CA LEU A 46 11.51 -0.47 -4.21
C LEU A 46 12.88 0.19 -4.02
N TYR A 47 13.32 0.27 -2.78
CA TYR A 47 14.61 0.85 -2.42
C TYR A 47 15.22 0.12 -1.22
N GLU A 48 16.54 0.26 -1.09
CA GLU A 48 17.31 -0.29 0.02
C GLU A 48 18.55 0.54 0.31
N PHE A 49 18.93 0.63 1.59
CA PHE A 49 20.21 1.15 2.03
C PHE A 49 21.11 0.01 2.49
N HIS A 50 22.41 0.09 2.21
CA HIS A 50 23.41 -0.80 2.80
C HIS A 50 24.42 0.01 3.61
N ILE A 51 24.45 -0.24 4.91
CA ILE A 51 25.31 0.45 5.87
C ILE A 51 25.92 -0.55 6.85
N CYS A 52 27.24 -0.53 6.99
CA CYS A 52 27.97 -1.41 7.92
C CYS A 52 27.61 -2.91 7.82
N GLY A 53 27.29 -3.40 6.61
CA GLY A 53 26.90 -4.79 6.38
C GLY A 53 25.44 -5.12 6.68
N GLN A 54 24.64 -4.14 7.06
CA GLN A 54 23.19 -4.27 7.27
C GLN A 54 22.44 -3.71 6.07
N ALA A 55 21.38 -4.41 5.67
CA ALA A 55 20.42 -3.96 4.68
C ALA A 55 19.22 -3.31 5.39
N ILE A 56 18.79 -2.14 4.93
CA ILE A 56 17.66 -1.39 5.50
C ILE A 56 16.70 -1.01 4.38
N GLY A 57 15.51 -1.60 4.37
CA GLY A 57 14.51 -1.45 3.32
C GLY A 57 13.09 -1.52 3.86
N LEU A 58 12.09 -1.50 2.97
CA LEU A 58 10.72 -1.81 3.41
C LEU A 58 10.58 -3.33 3.57
N PRO A 59 9.88 -3.81 4.61
CA PRO A 59 9.58 -5.24 4.73
C PRO A 59 8.77 -5.67 3.50
N ASN A 60 9.19 -6.77 2.88
CA ASN A 60 8.47 -7.37 1.77
C ASN A 60 7.59 -8.51 2.30
N PRO A 61 6.28 -8.28 2.52
CA PRO A 61 5.39 -9.30 3.08
C PRO A 61 5.16 -10.49 2.13
N THR A 62 5.58 -10.39 0.86
CA THR A 62 5.34 -11.41 -0.16
C THR A 62 6.48 -12.43 -0.26
N PHE A 63 7.69 -12.11 0.23
CA PHE A 63 8.89 -12.95 0.10
C PHE A 63 9.64 -13.13 1.42
N GLU A 64 8.94 -12.99 2.55
CA GLU A 64 9.51 -13.08 3.92
C GLU A 64 10.27 -14.41 4.15
N ASP A 65 9.86 -15.49 3.46
CA ASP A 65 10.47 -16.83 3.54
C ASP A 65 11.56 -17.11 2.47
N MET A 66 11.73 -16.21 1.49
CA MET A 66 12.66 -16.35 0.37
C MET A 66 13.92 -15.49 0.51
N GLU A 67 13.91 -14.45 1.34
CA GLU A 67 15.09 -13.64 1.61
C GLU A 67 15.94 -14.26 2.73
N SER A 68 17.06 -14.89 2.35
CA SER A 68 18.06 -15.38 3.31
C SER A 68 18.80 -14.29 4.11
N ARG A 69 18.51 -13.01 3.83
CA ARG A 69 19.19 -11.83 4.37
C ARG A 69 18.27 -11.08 5.33
N GLU A 70 18.81 -10.67 6.48
CA GLU A 70 18.06 -9.84 7.43
C GLU A 70 17.98 -8.40 6.89
N VAL A 71 16.76 -7.96 6.55
CA VAL A 71 16.47 -6.58 6.12
C VAL A 71 15.78 -5.84 7.26
N LEU A 72 16.43 -4.81 7.79
CA LEU A 72 15.86 -3.97 8.83
C LEU A 72 14.78 -3.04 8.24
N ASN A 73 13.72 -2.80 9.01
CA ASN A 73 12.59 -2.01 8.54
C ASN A 73 12.91 -0.50 8.54
N ALA A 74 13.03 0.09 7.35
CA ALA A 74 13.33 1.50 7.12
C ALA A 74 12.33 2.48 7.76
N GLN A 75 11.09 2.05 8.05
CA GLN A 75 10.11 2.88 8.76
C GLN A 75 10.36 2.96 10.27
N LYS A 76 11.22 2.09 10.81
CA LYS A 76 11.54 1.99 12.25
C LYS A 76 12.99 2.38 12.54
N GLU A 77 13.90 2.06 11.63
CA GLU A 77 15.32 2.37 11.79
C GLU A 77 15.60 3.86 11.65
N MET A 78 16.24 4.43 12.67
CA MET A 78 16.63 5.86 12.73
C MET A 78 18.02 6.05 12.15
N VAL A 79 18.23 7.10 11.34
CA VAL A 79 19.51 7.38 10.70
C VAL A 79 20.64 7.56 11.74
N SER A 80 20.37 8.25 12.85
CA SER A 80 21.32 8.46 13.95
C SER A 80 21.84 7.17 14.61
N ASN A 81 21.09 6.06 14.52
CA ASN A 81 21.52 4.78 15.11
C ASN A 81 22.64 4.12 14.29
N HIS A 82 22.70 4.42 13.00
CA HIS A 82 23.61 3.78 12.04
C HIS A 82 24.75 4.71 11.60
N LEU A 83 24.51 6.02 11.57
CA LEU A 83 25.49 7.04 11.19
C LEU A 83 25.94 7.85 12.40
N GLN A 84 27.13 7.56 12.93
CA GLN A 84 27.68 8.23 14.12
C GLN A 84 29.02 8.94 13.87
N LYS A 85 29.64 8.73 12.70
CA LYS A 85 30.99 9.21 12.40
C LYS A 85 31.03 9.92 11.05
N GLU A 86 31.65 11.10 11.01
CA GLU A 86 31.96 11.80 9.76
C GLU A 86 32.83 10.94 8.83
N ASN A 87 32.68 11.16 7.53
CA ASN A 87 33.26 10.38 6.44
C ASN A 87 32.80 8.93 6.35
N THR A 88 31.67 8.58 6.98
CA THR A 88 31.03 7.29 6.76
C THR A 88 30.35 7.30 5.39
N GLU A 89 30.64 6.28 4.59
CA GLU A 89 30.05 6.04 3.27
C GLU A 89 29.13 4.82 3.34
N PHE A 90 27.99 4.90 2.66
CA PHE A 90 26.98 3.86 2.59
C PHE A 90 26.26 3.95 1.24
N SER A 91 25.64 2.85 0.80
CA SER A 91 24.96 2.83 -0.49
C SER A 91 23.44 2.93 -0.36
N TYR A 92 22.83 3.51 -1.38
CA TYR A 92 21.38 3.57 -1.57
C TYR A 92 21.04 3.06 -2.97
N ILE A 93 20.23 2.00 -3.04
CA ILE A 93 19.75 1.39 -4.27
C ILE A 93 18.29 1.76 -4.42
N TYR A 94 17.92 2.30 -5.58
CA TYR A 94 16.55 2.62 -5.95
C TYR A 94 16.21 1.93 -7.27
N ASP A 95 15.00 1.39 -7.35
CA ASP A 95 14.55 0.54 -8.45
C ASP A 95 15.37 -0.74 -8.59
N PHE A 96 14.80 -1.88 -8.19
CA PHE A 96 15.50 -3.16 -8.27
C PHE A 96 15.53 -3.73 -9.70
N GLY A 97 14.74 -3.17 -10.63
CA GLY A 97 14.84 -3.44 -12.05
C GLY A 97 16.01 -2.68 -12.68
N ASP A 98 15.95 -1.34 -12.64
CA ASP A 98 16.95 -0.46 -13.26
C ASP A 98 18.25 -0.35 -12.45
N ASN A 99 18.21 -0.70 -11.17
CA ASN A 99 19.35 -0.82 -10.25
C ASN A 99 20.15 0.49 -10.09
N TRP A 100 19.47 1.60 -9.81
CA TRP A 100 20.11 2.88 -9.58
C TRP A 100 20.87 2.89 -8.24
N LYS A 101 22.19 2.78 -8.32
CA LYS A 101 23.08 2.78 -7.16
C LYS A 101 23.63 4.17 -6.89
N HIS A 102 23.63 4.52 -5.60
CA HIS A 102 24.18 5.77 -5.14
C HIS A 102 25.15 5.52 -4.01
N THR A 103 26.23 6.28 -4.02
CA THR A 103 27.12 6.43 -2.87
C THR A 103 26.71 7.66 -2.07
N ILE A 104 26.43 7.48 -0.78
CA ILE A 104 26.12 8.57 0.16
C ILE A 104 27.24 8.67 1.18
N LYS A 105 27.77 9.89 1.34
CA LYS A 105 28.83 10.22 2.31
C LYS A 105 28.32 11.20 3.34
N LEU A 106 28.44 10.85 4.63
CA LEU A 106 28.24 11.80 5.73
C LEU A 106 29.46 12.70 5.86
N GLU A 107 29.40 13.91 5.34
CA GLU A 107 30.54 14.83 5.29
C GLU A 107 30.78 15.54 6.62
N LYS A 108 29.71 15.96 7.30
CA LYS A 108 29.81 16.73 8.54
C LYS A 108 28.64 16.47 9.50
N ILE A 109 28.94 16.42 10.79
CA ILE A 109 27.97 16.43 11.90
C ILE A 109 28.03 17.79 12.60
N ASP A 110 27.07 18.67 12.31
CA ASP A 110 27.02 20.01 12.88
C ASP A 110 26.18 20.04 14.17
N SER A 111 26.86 20.13 15.31
CA SER A 111 26.21 20.20 16.63
C SER A 111 25.76 21.62 17.01
N SER A 112 26.18 22.65 16.25
CA SER A 112 25.91 24.07 16.56
C SER A 112 24.66 24.62 15.85
N ALA A 113 24.12 23.87 14.89
CA ALA A 113 23.00 24.30 14.08
C ALA A 113 21.66 24.22 14.83
N SER A 114 20.83 25.27 14.66
CA SER A 114 19.50 25.40 15.24
C SER A 114 18.56 24.27 14.80
N GLU A 115 17.76 23.73 15.72
CA GLU A 115 16.79 22.64 15.49
C GLU A 115 15.60 23.05 14.61
N LEU A 116 15.43 24.34 14.32
CA LEU A 116 14.32 24.86 13.50
C LEU A 116 14.54 24.71 11.98
N ILE A 117 15.63 24.09 11.56
CA ILE A 117 16.05 24.09 10.16
C ILE A 117 15.40 22.93 9.39
N SER A 118 14.71 23.27 8.29
CA SER A 118 14.19 22.32 7.30
C SER A 118 15.35 21.56 6.63
N PRO A 119 15.14 20.34 6.09
CA PRO A 119 16.06 19.83 5.11
C PRO A 119 16.27 20.86 4.00
N ILE A 120 17.52 21.04 3.60
CA ILE A 120 17.96 22.03 2.61
C ILE A 120 18.95 21.34 1.67
N CYS A 121 18.75 21.50 0.37
CA CYS A 121 19.76 21.27 -0.64
C CYS A 121 20.76 22.42 -0.61
N LEU A 122 22.04 22.08 -0.46
CA LEU A 122 23.17 23.01 -0.40
C LEU A 122 23.81 23.20 -1.78
N GLY A 123 23.64 22.24 -2.69
CA GLY A 123 24.15 22.30 -4.05
C GLY A 123 24.02 20.96 -4.77
N GLY A 124 24.38 20.95 -6.05
CA GLY A 124 24.36 19.78 -6.91
C GLY A 124 24.65 20.13 -8.35
N GLU A 125 24.84 19.12 -9.18
CA GLU A 125 25.06 19.27 -10.62
C GLU A 125 24.30 18.21 -11.40
N ARG A 126 23.85 18.58 -12.61
CA ARG A 126 23.15 17.74 -13.60
C ARG A 126 21.79 17.20 -13.14
N SER A 127 20.87 16.98 -14.07
CA SER A 127 19.60 16.30 -13.77
C SER A 127 19.82 14.80 -13.63
N CYS A 128 19.07 14.16 -12.73
CA CYS A 128 19.08 12.70 -12.67
C CYS A 128 18.37 12.11 -13.90
N PRO A 129 18.66 10.84 -14.26
CA PRO A 129 17.87 10.11 -15.25
C PRO A 129 16.37 10.12 -14.89
N GLN A 130 15.49 10.19 -15.89
CA GLN A 130 14.05 10.03 -15.65
C GLN A 130 13.73 8.58 -15.28
N GLU A 131 12.63 8.38 -14.57
CA GLU A 131 12.13 7.06 -14.17
C GLU A 131 12.00 6.13 -15.38
N ASP A 132 12.27 4.83 -15.21
CA ASP A 132 12.06 3.77 -16.20
C ASP A 132 12.85 3.91 -17.51
N VAL A 133 13.95 4.67 -17.52
CA VAL A 133 14.80 4.79 -18.72
C VAL A 133 15.64 3.53 -19.00
N GLY A 134 15.68 2.55 -18.09
CA GLY A 134 16.40 1.28 -18.27
C GLY A 134 17.79 1.30 -17.64
N GLY A 135 17.93 1.91 -16.47
CA GLY A 135 19.18 1.98 -15.72
C GLY A 135 20.28 2.79 -16.42
N VAL A 136 21.51 2.62 -15.96
CA VAL A 136 22.69 3.38 -16.46
C VAL A 136 22.86 3.23 -17.97
N TRP A 137 22.66 2.03 -18.51
CA TRP A 137 22.78 1.76 -19.94
C TRP A 137 21.69 2.44 -20.76
N GLY A 138 20.44 2.38 -20.30
CA GLY A 138 19.32 3.04 -20.96
C GLY A 138 19.50 4.56 -20.97
N TYR A 139 19.96 5.14 -19.86
CA TYR A 139 20.29 6.57 -19.81
C TYR A 139 21.42 6.95 -20.77
N GLN A 140 22.50 6.15 -20.86
CA GLN A 140 23.58 6.41 -21.81
C GLN A 140 23.08 6.33 -23.27
N ASN A 141 22.28 5.31 -23.59
CA ASN A 141 21.67 5.19 -24.92
C ASN A 141 20.79 6.38 -25.26
N MET A 142 19.96 6.83 -24.31
CA MET A 142 19.14 8.03 -24.45
C MET A 142 20.01 9.26 -24.71
N MET A 143 21.07 9.48 -23.95
CA MET A 143 21.99 10.60 -24.15
C MET A 143 22.64 10.58 -25.54
N ASP A 144 23.12 9.41 -26.00
CA ASP A 144 23.73 9.23 -27.31
C ASP A 144 22.71 9.48 -28.45
N ALA A 145 21.48 9.00 -28.28
CA ALA A 145 20.39 9.20 -29.22
C ALA A 145 20.02 10.68 -29.37
N LEU A 146 19.91 11.42 -28.26
CA LEU A 146 19.57 12.85 -28.27
C LEU A 146 20.68 13.71 -28.88
N LEU A 147 21.96 13.32 -28.70
CA LEU A 147 23.11 14.01 -29.29
C LEU A 147 23.27 13.72 -30.80
N THR A 148 22.62 12.67 -31.31
CA THR A 148 22.77 12.20 -32.69
C THR A 148 21.45 12.38 -33.47
N PRO A 149 21.29 13.44 -34.29
CA PRO A 149 20.01 13.74 -34.96
C PRO A 149 19.43 12.64 -35.85
N ASN A 150 20.28 11.73 -36.36
CA ASN A 150 19.85 10.60 -37.20
C ASN A 150 19.85 9.25 -36.45
N HIS A 151 19.88 9.26 -35.11
CA HIS A 151 19.79 8.02 -34.34
C HIS A 151 18.40 7.40 -34.53
N PRO A 152 18.29 6.07 -34.73
CA PRO A 152 16.99 5.41 -34.93
C PRO A 152 15.96 5.68 -33.82
N GLU A 153 16.44 5.85 -32.58
CA GLU A 153 15.61 6.08 -31.39
C GLU A 153 15.50 7.57 -30.98
N HIS A 154 16.02 8.51 -31.79
CA HIS A 154 16.05 9.94 -31.42
C HIS A 154 14.65 10.49 -31.14
N ASP A 155 13.71 10.29 -32.07
CA ASP A 155 12.36 10.84 -31.97
C ASP A 155 11.57 10.16 -30.83
N GLU A 156 11.77 8.86 -30.62
CA GLU A 156 11.14 8.11 -29.53
C GLU A 156 11.54 8.64 -28.16
N PHE A 157 12.84 8.81 -27.90
CA PHE A 157 13.30 9.40 -26.63
C PHE A 157 12.85 10.84 -26.45
N LYS A 158 12.82 11.63 -27.53
CA LYS A 158 12.38 13.01 -27.48
C LYS A 158 10.90 13.14 -27.13
N GLU A 159 10.05 12.24 -27.61
CA GLU A 159 8.63 12.19 -27.26
C GLU A 159 8.40 11.64 -25.85
N TRP A 160 9.25 10.71 -25.39
CA TRP A 160 9.14 10.10 -24.08
C TRP A 160 9.56 11.03 -22.93
N LEU A 161 10.58 11.87 -23.14
CA LEU A 161 11.09 12.79 -22.13
C LEU A 161 10.05 13.82 -21.68
N LYS A 162 9.96 14.01 -20.37
CA LYS A 162 9.22 15.14 -19.78
C LYS A 162 9.65 16.48 -20.38
N GLU A 163 8.66 17.30 -20.73
CA GLU A 163 8.88 18.64 -21.25
C GLU A 163 9.77 19.47 -20.31
N GLY A 164 10.80 20.10 -20.87
CA GLY A 164 11.75 20.93 -20.12
C GLY A 164 12.88 20.17 -19.43
N TYR A 165 13.00 18.85 -19.62
CA TYR A 165 14.15 18.09 -19.11
C TYR A 165 15.45 18.49 -19.82
N ASP A 166 16.46 18.85 -19.03
CA ASP A 166 17.83 19.08 -19.48
C ASP A 166 18.81 18.31 -18.59
N PRO A 167 19.54 17.31 -19.12
CA PRO A 167 20.46 16.48 -18.36
C PRO A 167 21.59 17.27 -17.71
N GLU A 168 21.97 18.44 -18.23
CA GLU A 168 23.08 19.24 -17.69
C GLU A 168 22.66 20.28 -16.66
N THR A 169 21.36 20.51 -16.49
CA THR A 169 20.84 21.57 -15.62
C THR A 169 20.42 21.04 -14.25
N PHE A 170 20.74 21.78 -13.20
CA PHE A 170 20.25 21.54 -11.84
C PHE A 170 19.91 22.85 -11.14
N HIS A 171 18.71 22.93 -10.54
CA HIS A 171 18.24 24.11 -9.83
C HIS A 171 18.00 23.79 -8.34
N CYS A 172 18.99 24.17 -7.52
CA CYS A 172 18.95 23.97 -6.07
C CYS A 172 17.73 24.65 -5.40
N ASP A 173 17.30 25.81 -5.91
CA ASP A 173 16.15 26.54 -5.37
C ASP A 173 14.83 25.81 -5.57
N GLU A 174 14.63 25.17 -6.73
CA GLU A 174 13.43 24.37 -7.02
C GLU A 174 13.33 23.14 -6.11
N VAL A 175 14.47 22.48 -5.85
CA VAL A 175 14.53 21.38 -4.88
C VAL A 175 14.17 21.90 -3.49
N ASN A 176 14.72 23.05 -3.09
CA ASN A 176 14.44 23.67 -1.80
C ASN A 176 12.96 24.08 -1.65
N ASP A 177 12.29 24.51 -2.72
CA ASP A 177 10.84 24.73 -2.72
C ASP A 177 10.07 23.43 -2.44
N LYS A 178 10.37 22.36 -3.17
CA LYS A 178 9.74 21.04 -2.95
C LYS A 178 10.00 20.50 -1.54
N LEU A 179 11.19 20.72 -0.98
CA LEU A 179 11.51 20.35 0.41
C LEU A 179 10.68 21.14 1.42
N ARG A 180 10.46 22.44 1.18
CA ARG A 180 9.59 23.29 2.03
C ARG A 180 8.15 22.78 2.02
N GLU A 181 7.61 22.45 0.85
CA GLU A 181 6.25 21.91 0.71
C GLU A 181 6.06 20.58 1.44
N ARG A 182 7.09 19.74 1.45
CA ARG A 182 7.07 18.40 2.07
C ARG A 182 7.66 18.38 3.48
N ARG A 183 8.03 19.53 4.06
CA ARG A 183 8.78 19.66 5.33
C ARG A 183 8.26 18.74 6.44
N ASN A 184 6.95 18.73 6.69
CA ASN A 184 6.35 17.97 7.79
C ASN A 184 6.51 16.45 7.67
N LYS A 185 6.76 15.92 6.47
CA LYS A 185 7.05 14.49 6.24
C LYS A 185 8.53 14.16 6.38
N LEU A 186 9.41 15.17 6.26
CA LEU A 186 10.86 15.02 6.13
C LEU A 186 11.64 15.41 7.39
N ILE A 187 10.96 15.89 8.44
CA ILE A 187 11.55 16.25 9.73
C ILE A 187 11.08 15.30 10.85
N PRO A 188 11.76 15.27 12.00
CA PRO A 188 11.28 14.55 13.17
C PRO A 188 9.92 15.09 13.61
N LYS A 189 9.03 14.19 14.04
CA LYS A 189 7.69 14.55 14.52
C LYS A 189 7.73 15.54 15.69
N SER A 190 8.79 15.53 16.50
CA SER A 190 9.02 16.45 17.62
C SER A 190 9.23 17.91 17.19
N LEU A 191 9.70 18.15 15.96
CA LEU A 191 10.06 19.48 15.42
C LEU A 191 9.01 20.07 14.48
N ILE A 192 7.93 19.33 14.20
CA ILE A 192 6.77 19.87 13.53
C ILE A 192 6.13 20.83 14.53
N PRO A 193 6.06 22.15 14.26
CA PRO A 193 5.33 23.07 15.10
C PRO A 193 3.94 22.47 15.27
N GLN A 194 3.54 22.23 16.52
CA GLN A 194 2.14 22.02 16.78
C GLN A 194 1.47 23.33 16.39
N ALA A 195 1.05 23.43 15.13
CA ALA A 195 -0.16 24.16 14.85
C ALA A 195 -1.15 23.69 15.90
N GLU A 196 -2.04 24.57 16.34
CA GLU A 196 -3.33 24.11 16.84
C GLU A 196 -4.03 23.36 15.69
N GLU A 197 -3.51 22.20 15.27
CA GLU A 197 -4.33 21.06 15.02
C GLU A 197 -5.17 21.01 16.28
N LYS A 198 -6.42 21.49 16.16
CA LYS A 198 -7.50 20.99 16.97
C LYS A 198 -7.33 19.49 16.88
N ILE A 199 -6.62 18.91 17.85
CA ILE A 199 -6.57 17.47 18.05
C ILE A 199 -8.04 17.14 18.03
N PRO A 200 -8.54 16.45 16.98
CA PRO A 200 -9.96 16.26 16.85
C PRO A 200 -10.36 15.64 18.17
N VAL A 201 -11.21 16.36 18.92
CA VAL A 201 -11.56 15.97 20.29
C VAL A 201 -12.15 14.59 20.16
N LYS A 202 -11.31 13.57 20.42
CA LYS A 202 -11.67 12.21 20.12
C LYS A 202 -12.57 11.81 21.26
N LEU A 203 -13.84 11.60 20.96
CA LEU A 203 -14.79 11.11 21.92
C LEU A 203 -14.26 9.77 22.47
N THR A 204 -13.86 9.76 23.73
CA THR A 204 -13.42 8.54 24.40
C THR A 204 -14.63 7.81 24.96
N LYS A 205 -14.54 6.48 25.12
CA LYS A 205 -15.59 5.68 25.77
C LYS A 205 -15.90 6.23 27.17
N THR A 206 -14.89 6.70 27.90
CA THR A 206 -15.03 7.28 29.24
C THR A 206 -15.80 8.60 29.22
N SER A 207 -15.45 9.54 28.33
CA SER A 207 -16.15 10.82 28.20
C SER A 207 -17.58 10.64 27.70
N LEU A 208 -17.80 9.71 26.75
CA LEU A 208 -19.12 9.33 26.28
C LEU A 208 -19.97 8.77 27.43
N ASN A 209 -19.45 7.79 28.17
CA ASN A 209 -20.17 7.20 29.30
C ASN A 209 -20.52 8.23 30.38
N LYS A 210 -19.62 9.18 30.65
CA LYS A 210 -19.88 10.27 31.59
C LYS A 210 -21.02 11.17 31.10
N TYR A 211 -21.03 11.51 29.81
CA TYR A 211 -22.08 12.31 29.19
C TYR A 211 -23.43 11.59 29.20
N LEU A 212 -23.48 10.34 28.73
CA LEU A 212 -24.71 9.54 28.69
C LEU A 212 -25.35 9.34 30.08
N LYS A 213 -24.53 9.16 31.13
CA LYS A 213 -25.02 9.07 32.53
C LYS A 213 -25.70 10.33 33.04
N SER A 214 -25.37 11.50 32.47
CA SER A 214 -25.96 12.78 32.85
C SER A 214 -27.27 13.09 32.11
N MET A 215 -27.61 12.31 31.09
CA MET A 215 -28.81 12.51 30.27
C MET A 215 -30.03 11.82 30.88
N SER A 216 -31.21 12.42 30.69
CA SER A 216 -32.49 11.78 31.02
C SER A 216 -32.85 10.70 29.99
N GLN A 217 -33.80 9.83 30.35
CA GLN A 217 -34.28 8.79 29.45
C GLN A 217 -34.89 9.38 28.15
N GLU A 218 -35.58 10.50 28.22
CA GLU A 218 -36.15 11.16 27.03
C GLU A 218 -35.06 11.77 26.14
N GLN A 219 -34.02 12.36 26.73
CA GLN A 219 -32.88 12.89 25.97
C GLN A 219 -32.09 11.76 25.27
N LEU A 220 -31.94 10.61 25.91
CA LEU A 220 -31.29 9.44 25.30
C LEU A 220 -32.10 8.90 24.11
N LYS A 221 -33.43 8.81 24.25
CA LYS A 221 -34.31 8.40 23.14
C LYS A 221 -34.18 9.34 21.95
N GLU A 222 -34.13 10.65 22.20
CA GLU A 222 -34.01 11.64 21.13
C GLU A 222 -32.65 11.58 20.42
N LEU A 223 -31.57 11.43 21.19
CA LEU A 223 -30.23 11.24 20.62
C LEU A 223 -30.16 10.00 19.70
N VAL A 224 -30.80 8.88 20.08
CA VAL A 224 -30.82 7.68 19.24
C VAL A 224 -31.59 7.91 17.93
N LYS A 225 -32.71 8.65 17.97
CA LYS A 225 -33.46 9.02 16.75
C LYS A 225 -32.66 9.96 15.84
N GLU A 226 -31.96 10.92 16.41
CA GLU A 226 -31.06 11.80 15.64
C GLU A 226 -29.94 10.97 14.99
N CYS A 227 -29.31 10.06 15.74
CA CYS A 227 -28.29 9.15 15.23
C CYS A 227 -28.79 8.33 14.02
N PHE A 228 -30.03 7.84 14.07
CA PHE A 228 -30.65 7.10 12.96
C PHE A 228 -30.74 7.93 11.67
N GLY A 229 -31.03 9.23 11.76
CA GLY A 229 -31.16 10.11 10.59
C GLY A 229 -29.84 10.61 10.00
N VAL A 230 -28.72 10.47 10.73
CA VAL A 230 -27.44 11.09 10.36
C VAL A 230 -26.55 10.19 9.48
N SER A 231 -26.62 8.87 9.63
CA SER A 231 -25.78 7.94 8.87
C SER A 231 -26.50 6.65 8.52
N LYS A 232 -26.38 6.24 7.24
CA LYS A 232 -26.86 4.94 6.75
C LYS A 232 -26.24 3.75 7.47
N GLU A 233 -24.99 3.89 7.94
CA GLU A 233 -24.32 2.84 8.70
C GLU A 233 -24.97 2.66 10.09
N ILE A 234 -25.32 3.77 10.76
CA ILE A 234 -26.02 3.75 12.04
C ILE A 234 -27.45 3.23 11.87
N GLU A 235 -28.15 3.66 10.82
CA GLU A 235 -29.47 3.14 10.45
C GLU A 235 -29.45 1.62 10.34
N ARG A 236 -28.48 1.04 9.61
CA ARG A 236 -28.32 -0.41 9.47
C ARG A 236 -27.95 -1.10 10.77
N PHE A 237 -27.05 -0.50 11.56
CA PHE A 237 -26.69 -1.04 12.87
C PHE A 237 -27.91 -1.12 13.79
N LEU A 238 -28.73 -0.06 13.84
CA LEU A 238 -29.97 -0.04 14.62
C LEU A 238 -31.02 -1.00 14.05
N PHE A 239 -31.13 -1.11 12.72
CA PHE A 239 -32.02 -2.04 12.04
C PHE A 239 -31.76 -3.49 12.51
N VAL A 240 -30.50 -3.92 12.52
CA VAL A 240 -30.09 -5.24 13.06
C VAL A 240 -30.39 -5.35 14.56
N LYS A 241 -30.04 -4.33 15.35
CA LYS A 241 -30.20 -4.39 16.81
C LYS A 241 -31.67 -4.40 17.27
N ILE A 242 -32.58 -3.84 16.47
CA ILE A 242 -34.00 -3.71 16.81
C ILE A 242 -34.81 -4.88 16.22
N LEU A 243 -34.57 -5.25 14.97
CA LEU A 243 -35.38 -6.24 14.26
C LEU A 243 -34.72 -7.62 14.16
N GLY A 244 -33.47 -7.77 14.63
CA GLY A 244 -32.82 -9.06 14.80
C GLY A 244 -32.65 -9.80 13.47
N GLU A 245 -33.10 -11.06 13.43
CA GLU A 245 -32.85 -12.01 12.34
C GLU A 245 -33.44 -11.54 11.00
N GLU A 246 -34.67 -11.02 10.99
CA GLU A 246 -35.31 -10.49 9.76
C GLU A 246 -34.47 -9.38 9.09
N ALA A 247 -33.84 -8.53 9.91
CA ALA A 247 -32.95 -7.48 9.42
C ALA A 247 -31.62 -8.05 8.89
N VAL A 248 -31.08 -9.08 9.53
CA VAL A 248 -29.87 -9.78 9.07
C VAL A 248 -30.12 -10.43 7.71
N GLU A 249 -31.24 -11.12 7.53
CA GLU A 249 -31.63 -11.74 6.25
C GLU A 249 -31.82 -10.69 5.14
N SER A 250 -32.53 -9.61 5.45
CA SER A 250 -32.75 -8.51 4.49
C SER A 250 -31.42 -7.88 4.04
N LEU A 251 -30.52 -7.63 4.98
CA LEU A 251 -29.18 -7.13 4.66
C LEU A 251 -28.36 -8.15 3.89
N PHE A 252 -28.44 -9.44 4.21
CA PHE A 252 -27.72 -10.49 3.48
C PHE A 252 -28.06 -10.45 1.99
N LEU A 253 -29.36 -10.35 1.65
CA LEU A 253 -29.81 -10.22 0.25
C LEU A 253 -29.29 -8.93 -0.42
N GLU A 254 -29.22 -7.83 0.32
CA GLU A 254 -28.67 -6.57 -0.18
C GLU A 254 -27.17 -6.68 -0.46
N TYR A 255 -26.41 -7.26 0.48
CA TYR A 255 -24.96 -7.43 0.37
C TYR A 255 -24.58 -8.44 -0.70
N ARG A 256 -25.38 -9.49 -0.90
CA ARG A 256 -25.22 -10.42 -2.02
C ARG A 256 -25.28 -9.67 -3.36
N LYS A 257 -26.28 -8.80 -3.56
CA LYS A 257 -26.37 -7.94 -4.75
C LYS A 257 -25.20 -6.96 -4.86
N LYS A 258 -24.73 -6.41 -3.73
CA LYS A 258 -23.58 -5.50 -3.70
C LYS A 258 -22.31 -6.18 -4.18
N ILE A 259 -22.08 -7.44 -3.77
CA ILE A 259 -20.96 -8.28 -4.21
C ILE A 259 -21.11 -8.60 -5.69
N GLU A 260 -22.26 -9.12 -6.11
CA GLU A 260 -22.57 -9.44 -7.52
C GLU A 260 -22.27 -8.25 -8.43
N HIS A 261 -22.70 -7.04 -8.05
CA HIS A 261 -22.48 -5.83 -8.84
C HIS A 261 -20.99 -5.47 -9.06
N GLN A 262 -20.09 -5.93 -8.18
CA GLN A 262 -18.65 -5.70 -8.36
C GLN A 262 -18.04 -6.58 -9.44
N PHE A 263 -18.66 -7.73 -9.73
CA PHE A 263 -18.31 -8.62 -10.83
C PHE A 263 -19.15 -8.26 -12.07
N PHE A 264 -20.48 -8.31 -11.93
CA PHE A 264 -21.48 -8.13 -12.98
C PHE A 264 -22.37 -6.91 -12.71
N PRO A 265 -22.00 -5.70 -13.17
CA PRO A 265 -22.86 -4.53 -13.02
C PRO A 265 -24.11 -4.64 -13.91
N GLN A 266 -25.21 -3.99 -13.51
CA GLN A 266 -26.46 -3.97 -14.28
C GLN A 266 -26.33 -3.36 -15.70
N ARG A 267 -25.30 -2.53 -15.92
CA ARG A 267 -24.99 -1.90 -17.22
C ARG A 267 -23.47 -1.86 -17.41
N GLY A 268 -23.05 -2.10 -18.64
CA GLY A 268 -21.63 -2.13 -19.03
C GLY A 268 -21.00 -3.51 -18.91
N HIS A 269 -19.68 -3.56 -19.10
CA HIS A 269 -18.88 -4.78 -18.99
C HIS A 269 -18.54 -5.10 -17.53
N GLY A 270 -18.06 -6.32 -17.29
CA GLY A 270 -17.56 -6.75 -15.99
C GLY A 270 -16.52 -5.79 -15.41
N LYS A 271 -16.58 -5.54 -14.09
CA LYS A 271 -15.74 -4.52 -13.41
C LYS A 271 -14.59 -5.08 -12.58
N LEU A 272 -14.66 -6.35 -12.16
CA LEU A 272 -13.67 -7.03 -11.30
C LEU A 272 -13.19 -6.21 -10.09
N LYS A 273 -14.11 -5.60 -9.33
CA LYS A 273 -13.77 -4.82 -8.13
C LYS A 273 -13.64 -5.71 -6.88
N LEU A 274 -12.66 -6.60 -6.88
CA LEU A 274 -12.46 -7.61 -5.83
C LEU A 274 -12.38 -7.01 -4.40
N GLN A 275 -11.63 -5.92 -4.24
CA GLN A 275 -11.47 -5.26 -2.94
C GLN A 275 -12.79 -4.70 -2.38
N GLU A 276 -13.64 -4.13 -3.23
CA GLU A 276 -14.95 -3.61 -2.80
C GLU A 276 -15.91 -4.75 -2.44
N ALA A 277 -15.83 -5.89 -3.13
CA ALA A 277 -16.60 -7.08 -2.79
C ALA A 277 -16.14 -7.69 -1.44
N LYS A 278 -14.83 -7.84 -1.21
CA LYS A 278 -14.28 -8.30 0.10
C LYS A 278 -14.66 -7.33 1.23
N LYS A 279 -14.61 -6.02 0.97
CA LYS A 279 -15.04 -4.99 1.92
C LYS A 279 -16.51 -5.11 2.27
N ALA A 280 -17.38 -5.42 1.30
CA ALA A 280 -18.79 -5.67 1.56
C ALA A 280 -19.01 -6.84 2.52
N ILE A 281 -18.29 -7.95 2.36
CA ILE A 281 -18.35 -9.10 3.28
C ILE A 281 -17.92 -8.69 4.70
N SER A 282 -16.79 -7.98 4.82
CA SER A 282 -16.28 -7.51 6.13
C SER A 282 -17.24 -6.54 6.83
N GLU A 283 -17.82 -5.60 6.07
CA GLU A 283 -18.82 -4.64 6.54
C GLU A 283 -20.07 -5.37 7.05
N PHE A 284 -20.59 -6.34 6.30
CA PHE A 284 -21.71 -7.17 6.72
C PHE A 284 -21.43 -7.90 8.03
N LYS A 285 -20.29 -8.61 8.12
CA LYS A 285 -19.90 -9.33 9.34
C LYS A 285 -19.83 -8.42 10.56
N LYS A 286 -19.29 -7.20 10.41
CA LYS A 286 -19.20 -6.21 11.50
C LYS A 286 -20.57 -5.68 11.93
N LEU A 287 -21.48 -5.48 10.99
CA LEU A 287 -22.83 -4.96 11.26
C LEU A 287 -23.72 -6.02 11.93
N THR A 288 -23.70 -7.25 11.42
CA THR A 288 -24.65 -8.30 11.82
C THR A 288 -24.10 -9.24 12.88
N GLY A 289 -22.79 -9.50 12.87
CA GLY A 289 -22.17 -10.57 13.66
C GLY A 289 -22.62 -11.97 13.23
N SER A 290 -23.33 -12.13 12.11
CA SER A 290 -23.84 -13.43 11.65
C SER A 290 -22.70 -14.21 11.00
N GLU A 291 -22.25 -15.27 11.65
CA GLU A 291 -21.22 -16.16 11.08
C GLU A 291 -21.75 -16.95 9.88
N LYS A 292 -22.97 -17.51 9.97
CA LYS A 292 -23.62 -18.24 8.87
C LYS A 292 -23.72 -17.41 7.59
N TYR A 293 -24.31 -16.22 7.63
CA TYR A 293 -24.46 -15.41 6.42
C TYR A 293 -23.13 -14.79 5.96
N SER A 294 -22.18 -14.56 6.87
CA SER A 294 -20.83 -14.14 6.48
C SER A 294 -20.12 -15.24 5.70
N PHE A 295 -20.19 -16.48 6.16
CA PHE A 295 -19.71 -17.66 5.45
C PHE A 295 -20.37 -17.77 4.06
N GLU A 296 -21.70 -17.65 4.00
CA GLU A 296 -22.40 -17.74 2.72
C GLU A 296 -22.01 -16.63 1.72
N LEU A 297 -21.72 -15.41 2.19
CA LEU A 297 -21.21 -14.34 1.32
C LEU A 297 -19.78 -14.60 0.81
N LYS A 298 -18.92 -15.27 1.60
CA LYS A 298 -17.59 -15.73 1.14
C LYS A 298 -17.73 -16.78 0.06
N LEU A 299 -18.61 -17.77 0.28
CA LEU A 299 -18.92 -18.80 -0.71
C LEU A 299 -19.46 -18.16 -2.00
N PHE A 300 -20.40 -17.23 -1.88
CA PHE A 300 -20.96 -16.49 -3.02
C PHE A 300 -19.92 -15.65 -3.76
N TYR A 301 -18.93 -15.08 -3.06
CA TYR A 301 -17.84 -14.36 -3.71
C TYR A 301 -17.01 -15.28 -4.62
N VAL A 302 -16.70 -16.49 -4.17
CA VAL A 302 -15.97 -17.48 -4.99
C VAL A 302 -16.83 -17.91 -6.19
N GLU A 303 -18.13 -18.17 -5.97
CA GLU A 303 -19.09 -18.47 -7.06
C GLU A 303 -19.09 -17.37 -8.13
N MET A 304 -19.06 -16.09 -7.72
CA MET A 304 -18.98 -14.97 -8.65
C MET A 304 -17.65 -14.92 -9.41
N GLY A 305 -16.52 -15.26 -8.77
CA GLY A 305 -15.23 -15.34 -9.44
C GLY A 305 -15.17 -16.45 -10.49
N VAL A 306 -15.63 -17.65 -10.14
CA VAL A 306 -15.71 -18.78 -11.09
C VAL A 306 -16.64 -18.41 -12.25
N SER A 307 -17.84 -17.90 -11.97
CA SER A 307 -18.77 -17.46 -13.01
C SER A 307 -18.18 -16.36 -13.90
N PHE A 308 -17.38 -15.45 -13.34
CA PHE A 308 -16.70 -14.41 -14.10
C PHE A 308 -15.72 -14.98 -15.11
N THR A 309 -14.90 -15.94 -14.67
CA THR A 309 -13.94 -16.64 -15.55
C THR A 309 -14.66 -17.40 -16.66
N LEU A 310 -15.73 -18.12 -16.33
CA LEU A 310 -16.54 -18.85 -17.32
C LEU A 310 -17.21 -17.90 -18.34
N THR A 311 -17.47 -16.65 -17.95
CA THR A 311 -18.11 -15.66 -18.83
C THR A 311 -17.11 -14.93 -19.73
N TYR A 312 -15.94 -14.58 -19.20
CA TYR A 312 -14.98 -13.68 -19.86
C TYR A 312 -13.66 -14.33 -20.25
N GLY A 313 -13.45 -15.60 -19.91
CA GLY A 313 -12.19 -16.32 -20.10
C GLY A 313 -11.21 -16.09 -18.95
N ASP A 314 -9.99 -16.57 -19.14
CA ASP A 314 -8.92 -16.47 -18.14
C ASP A 314 -8.56 -15.02 -17.83
N ILE A 315 -8.30 -14.72 -16.54
CA ILE A 315 -8.07 -13.35 -16.05
C ILE A 315 -6.57 -13.09 -15.81
N ASP A 316 -6.09 -13.29 -14.59
CA ASP A 316 -4.68 -13.18 -14.20
C ASP A 316 -4.44 -13.95 -12.89
N GLU A 317 -3.17 -14.20 -12.57
CA GLU A 317 -2.76 -14.91 -11.35
C GLU A 317 -3.34 -14.30 -10.08
N ARG A 318 -3.28 -12.96 -9.93
CA ARG A 318 -3.78 -12.24 -8.74
C ARG A 318 -5.28 -12.46 -8.51
N PHE A 319 -6.06 -12.56 -9.58
CA PHE A 319 -7.48 -12.86 -9.51
C PHE A 319 -7.70 -14.27 -8.96
N TYR A 320 -6.96 -15.28 -9.46
CA TYR A 320 -7.09 -16.66 -9.00
C TYR A 320 -6.60 -16.85 -7.57
N GLU A 321 -5.44 -16.28 -7.21
CA GLU A 321 -4.96 -16.25 -5.81
C GLU A 321 -6.03 -15.68 -4.86
N SER A 322 -6.77 -14.66 -5.31
CA SER A 322 -7.86 -14.09 -4.52
C SER A 322 -9.07 -15.03 -4.38
N MET A 323 -9.36 -15.88 -5.36
CA MET A 323 -10.45 -16.85 -5.27
C MET A 323 -10.04 -18.05 -4.42
N GLU A 324 -8.83 -18.56 -4.63
CA GLU A 324 -8.21 -19.64 -3.87
C GLU A 324 -8.15 -19.30 -2.38
N SER A 325 -7.63 -18.13 -2.03
CA SER A 325 -7.56 -17.67 -0.63
C SER A 325 -8.95 -17.56 0.03
N MET A 326 -9.97 -17.12 -0.72
CA MET A 326 -11.33 -17.05 -0.18
C MET A 326 -11.96 -18.44 -0.05
N TYR A 327 -11.67 -19.36 -0.99
CA TYR A 327 -12.15 -20.73 -0.94
C TYR A 327 -11.47 -21.53 0.19
N GLU A 328 -10.18 -21.29 0.43
CA GLU A 328 -9.48 -21.84 1.59
C GLU A 328 -10.15 -21.41 2.91
N ASP A 329 -10.49 -20.12 3.06
CA ASP A 329 -11.21 -19.62 4.24
C ASP A 329 -12.60 -20.29 4.39
N VAL A 330 -13.30 -20.56 3.28
CA VAL A 330 -14.55 -21.35 3.28
C VAL A 330 -14.30 -22.78 3.79
N VAL A 331 -13.30 -23.49 3.25
CA VAL A 331 -12.95 -24.86 3.66
C VAL A 331 -12.54 -24.91 5.13
N GLN A 332 -11.69 -23.98 5.56
CA GLN A 332 -11.27 -23.87 6.96
C GLN A 332 -12.48 -23.63 7.87
N THR A 333 -13.40 -22.73 7.50
CA THR A 333 -14.61 -22.46 8.29
C THR A 333 -15.46 -23.72 8.44
N VAL A 334 -15.63 -24.51 7.37
CA VAL A 334 -16.34 -25.79 7.40
C VAL A 334 -15.63 -26.82 8.30
N ASN A 335 -14.31 -26.88 8.26
CA ASN A 335 -13.52 -27.80 9.09
C ASN A 335 -13.53 -27.45 10.58
N PHE A 336 -13.67 -26.17 10.92
CA PHE A 336 -13.81 -25.70 12.31
C PHE A 336 -15.21 -25.93 12.88
N ASP A 337 -16.21 -26.18 12.04
CA ASP A 337 -17.56 -26.52 12.50
C ASP A 337 -17.58 -27.98 12.99
N ASP A 338 -17.73 -28.19 14.29
CA ASP A 338 -17.73 -29.52 14.91
C ASP A 338 -19.05 -30.30 14.71
N THR A 339 -20.11 -29.66 14.20
CA THR A 339 -21.44 -30.28 14.06
C THR A 339 -21.72 -30.82 12.65
N ALA A 340 -20.86 -30.51 11.67
CA ALA A 340 -21.07 -30.75 10.24
C ALA A 340 -22.27 -30.02 9.62
N GLU A 341 -23.00 -29.18 10.37
CA GLU A 341 -24.20 -28.49 9.88
C GLU A 341 -23.87 -27.58 8.68
N LEU A 342 -22.73 -26.88 8.72
CA LEU A 342 -22.29 -26.04 7.59
C LEU A 342 -21.93 -26.88 6.37
N PHE A 343 -21.29 -28.03 6.57
CA PHE A 343 -20.97 -28.91 5.45
C PHE A 343 -22.24 -29.47 4.82
N GLU A 344 -23.14 -30.06 5.61
CA GLU A 344 -24.39 -30.67 5.10
C GLU A 344 -25.27 -29.63 4.37
N GLU A 345 -25.34 -28.40 4.86
CA GLU A 345 -26.15 -27.35 4.23
C GLU A 345 -25.56 -26.86 2.90
N TYR A 346 -24.23 -26.78 2.79
CA TYR A 346 -23.55 -26.12 1.66
C TYR A 346 -22.70 -27.04 0.78
N GLU A 347 -22.60 -28.35 1.09
CA GLU A 347 -21.79 -29.36 0.38
C GLU A 347 -21.93 -29.23 -1.14
N LYS A 348 -23.18 -29.23 -1.62
CA LYS A 348 -23.46 -29.16 -3.05
C LYS A 348 -22.84 -27.92 -3.70
N ARG A 349 -22.96 -26.76 -3.06
CA ARG A 349 -22.43 -25.49 -3.60
C ARG A 349 -20.90 -25.48 -3.56
N ILE A 350 -20.31 -25.94 -2.46
CA ILE A 350 -18.86 -26.05 -2.28
C ILE A 350 -18.25 -26.97 -3.36
N GLY A 351 -18.88 -28.12 -3.62
CA GLY A 351 -18.45 -29.04 -4.67
C GLY A 351 -18.70 -28.52 -6.09
N THR A 352 -19.82 -27.83 -6.33
CA THR A 352 -20.10 -27.23 -7.66
C THR A 352 -19.06 -26.19 -8.05
N ILE A 353 -18.57 -25.37 -7.10
CA ILE A 353 -17.46 -24.43 -7.37
C ILE A 353 -16.27 -25.16 -7.98
N VAL A 354 -15.85 -26.28 -7.38
CA VAL A 354 -14.70 -27.06 -7.85
C VAL A 354 -14.97 -27.66 -9.22
N SER A 355 -16.14 -28.30 -9.42
CA SER A 355 -16.47 -28.90 -10.71
C SER A 355 -16.55 -27.87 -11.84
N ASP A 356 -17.04 -26.66 -11.54
CA ASP A 356 -17.17 -25.58 -12.51
C ASP A 356 -15.80 -24.96 -12.89
N THR A 357 -14.74 -25.27 -12.14
CA THR A 357 -13.38 -24.84 -12.49
C THR A 357 -12.65 -25.80 -13.42
N ASP A 358 -13.23 -26.95 -13.76
CA ASP A 358 -12.60 -27.92 -14.66
C ASP A 358 -12.26 -27.27 -16.02
N GLY A 359 -11.00 -27.41 -16.42
CA GLY A 359 -10.45 -26.80 -17.64
C GLY A 359 -10.08 -25.32 -17.54
N ILE A 360 -10.23 -24.66 -16.37
CA ILE A 360 -9.67 -23.32 -16.13
C ILE A 360 -8.16 -23.44 -15.88
N GLY A 361 -7.38 -22.53 -16.50
CA GLY A 361 -5.92 -22.52 -16.42
C GLY A 361 -5.34 -22.12 -15.05
N TRP A 362 -4.06 -21.77 -15.03
CA TRP A 362 -3.34 -21.24 -13.84
C TRP A 362 -3.21 -22.19 -12.65
N GLY A 363 -3.47 -23.49 -12.83
CA GLY A 363 -3.53 -24.44 -11.71
C GLY A 363 -4.72 -24.19 -10.78
N PHE A 364 -5.64 -23.29 -11.15
CA PHE A 364 -6.75 -22.88 -10.30
C PHE A 364 -7.68 -24.05 -9.94
N HIS A 365 -7.98 -24.90 -10.92
CA HIS A 365 -8.75 -26.13 -10.69
C HIS A 365 -8.04 -27.09 -9.73
N ASP A 366 -6.73 -27.26 -9.91
CA ASP A 366 -5.92 -28.17 -9.09
C ASP A 366 -5.88 -27.68 -7.63
N THR A 367 -5.71 -26.37 -7.42
CA THR A 367 -5.73 -25.75 -6.09
C THR A 367 -7.08 -25.94 -5.40
N LEU A 368 -8.19 -25.62 -6.08
CA LEU A 368 -9.53 -25.77 -5.50
C LEU A 368 -9.88 -27.24 -5.21
N SER A 369 -9.49 -28.16 -6.10
CA SER A 369 -9.67 -29.59 -5.90
C SER A 369 -8.88 -30.09 -4.69
N TYR A 370 -7.62 -29.69 -4.57
CA TYR A 370 -6.79 -30.01 -3.42
C TYR A 370 -7.42 -29.51 -2.11
N LEU A 371 -7.89 -28.25 -2.08
CA LEU A 371 -8.55 -27.67 -0.91
C LEU A 371 -9.85 -28.41 -0.56
N TYR A 372 -10.64 -28.79 -1.56
CA TYR A 372 -11.87 -29.56 -1.36
C TYR A 372 -11.59 -30.91 -0.70
N GLU A 373 -10.54 -31.61 -1.12
CA GLU A 373 -10.11 -32.87 -0.50
C GLU A 373 -9.65 -32.71 0.96
N GLN A 374 -9.33 -31.49 1.41
CA GLN A 374 -9.02 -31.22 2.82
C GLN A 374 -10.26 -31.04 3.71
N ILE A 375 -11.48 -31.09 3.17
CA ILE A 375 -12.70 -31.01 3.98
C ILE A 375 -12.83 -32.28 4.82
N ARG A 376 -12.88 -32.11 6.14
CA ARG A 376 -12.95 -33.18 7.16
C ARG A 376 -14.16 -34.09 7.02
N TRP A 377 -15.23 -33.59 6.40
CA TRP A 377 -16.56 -34.20 6.35
C TRP A 377 -16.84 -34.98 5.05
N ILE A 378 -15.90 -34.95 4.10
CA ILE A 378 -15.91 -35.74 2.85
C ILE A 378 -15.18 -37.07 3.08
#